data_AF-A0A3D5ZFN4-F1
#
_entry.id   AF-A0A3D5ZFN4-F1
#
_cell.length_a   1.000
_cell.length_b   1.000
_cell.length_c   1.000
_cell.angle_alpha   90.00
_cell.angle_beta   90.00
_cell.angle_gamma   90.00
#
_symmetry.space_group_name_H-M   'P 1'
#
loop_
_entity.id
_entity.type
_entity.pdbx_description
1 polymer ?
#
loop_
_entity_poly.entity_id
_entity_poly.type
_entity_poly.pdbx_seq_one_letter_code
_entity_poly.pdbx_strand_id
1 'polypeptide(L)'
;MTLDFLENVNEFGESVVRLYNSNMAEAIAFKAALDFIVIQEKKAFNVSKLSFVESRNCELSLHINDEDIGIQTLDNHKFFCCMTLEGFKSISEMLVPYTERETKGYKILYDVDTPIDFLFAPGGTW
;
A
#
# COMPACT_ATOMS: atom_id res chain seq x y z
N MET A 1 -5.29 -4.55 -10.57
CA MET A 1 -4.23 -4.10 -9.65
C MET A 1 -3.58 -5.34 -9.06
N THR A 2 -2.26 -5.36 -8.97
CA THR A 2 -1.51 -6.51 -8.47
C THR A 2 -0.75 -6.13 -7.20
N LEU A 3 -0.83 -6.98 -6.18
CA LEU A 3 -0.04 -6.88 -4.95
C LEU A 3 1.13 -7.85 -5.03
N ASP A 4 2.34 -7.35 -4.84
CA ASP A 4 3.54 -8.18 -4.71
C ASP A 4 4.54 -7.64 -3.68
N PHE A 5 5.39 -8.57 -3.24
CA PHE A 5 6.56 -8.31 -2.44
C PHE A 5 7.82 -8.59 -3.26
N LEU A 6 8.80 -7.70 -3.15
CA LEU A 6 10.13 -7.81 -3.73
C LEU A 6 11.17 -7.63 -2.63
N GLU A 7 12.03 -8.61 -2.46
CA GLU A 7 13.07 -8.61 -1.43
C GLU A 7 14.40 -8.10 -2.01
N ASN A 8 15.19 -7.38 -1.21
CA ASN A 8 16.53 -6.90 -1.57
C ASN A 8 16.57 -6.17 -2.92
N VAL A 9 15.71 -5.16 -3.08
CA VAL A 9 15.60 -4.38 -4.33
C VAL A 9 16.80 -3.48 -4.58
N ASN A 10 17.70 -3.31 -3.60
CA ASN A 10 18.94 -2.57 -3.72
C ASN A 10 20.08 -3.18 -2.89
N GLU A 11 21.26 -2.56 -2.97
CA GLU A 11 22.48 -3.02 -2.28
C GLU A 11 22.44 -2.88 -0.75
N PHE A 12 21.45 -2.14 -0.22
CA PHE A 12 21.26 -1.93 1.21
C PHE A 12 20.33 -2.96 1.86
N GLY A 13 19.77 -3.89 1.06
CA GLY A 13 18.85 -4.92 1.53
C GLY A 13 17.42 -4.42 1.77
N GLU A 14 17.07 -3.24 1.22
CA GLU A 14 15.71 -2.73 1.29
C GLU A 14 14.77 -3.62 0.48
N SER A 15 13.53 -3.72 0.94
CA SER A 15 12.50 -4.52 0.31
C SER A 15 11.26 -3.66 0.08
N VAL A 16 10.37 -4.12 -0.80
CA VAL A 16 9.19 -3.34 -1.20
C VAL A 16 7.97 -4.24 -1.22
N VAL A 17 6.91 -3.80 -0.56
CA VAL A 17 5.54 -4.25 -0.84
C VAL A 17 4.91 -3.20 -1.74
N ARG A 18 4.37 -3.61 -2.89
CA ARG A 18 3.80 -2.65 -3.84
C ARG A 18 2.45 -3.08 -4.40
N LEU A 19 1.66 -2.07 -4.73
CA LEU A 19 0.50 -2.17 -5.60
C LEU A 19 0.87 -1.63 -6.96
N TYR A 20 0.82 -2.49 -7.99
CA TYR A 20 1.25 -2.14 -9.33
C TYR A 20 0.26 -2.62 -10.40
N ASN A 21 0.53 -2.28 -11.66
CA ASN A 21 -0.29 -2.67 -12.81
C ASN A 21 -1.78 -2.36 -12.56
N SER A 22 -2.04 -1.11 -12.23
CA SER A 22 -3.36 -0.62 -11.90
C SER A 22 -3.79 0.49 -12.84
N ASN A 23 -5.08 0.52 -13.16
CA ASN A 23 -5.70 1.65 -13.85
C ASN A 23 -6.31 2.64 -12.84
N MET A 24 -6.81 3.77 -13.35
CA MET A 24 -7.44 4.81 -12.54
C MET A 24 -8.66 4.30 -11.75
N ALA A 25 -9.47 3.41 -12.34
CA ALA A 25 -10.65 2.88 -11.67
C ALA A 25 -10.30 2.03 -10.42
N GLU A 26 -9.23 1.25 -10.51
CA GLU A 26 -8.72 0.48 -9.37
C GLU A 26 -8.05 1.37 -8.33
N ALA A 27 -7.37 2.45 -8.73
CA ALA A 27 -6.84 3.45 -7.81
C ALA A 27 -7.97 4.15 -7.03
N ILE A 28 -9.05 4.54 -7.72
CA ILE A 28 -10.26 5.10 -7.11
C ILE A 28 -10.85 4.11 -6.11
N ALA A 29 -11.01 2.85 -6.51
CA ALA A 29 -11.60 1.81 -5.66
C ALA A 29 -10.74 1.50 -4.43
N PHE A 30 -9.41 1.48 -4.58
CA PHE A 30 -8.48 1.29 -3.46
C PHE A 30 -8.54 2.45 -2.48
N LYS A 31 -8.46 3.70 -2.96
CA LYS A 31 -8.60 4.90 -2.12
C LYS A 31 -9.94 4.92 -1.39
N ALA A 32 -11.04 4.59 -2.07
CA ALA A 32 -12.37 4.53 -1.45
C ALA A 32 -12.46 3.46 -0.35
N ALA A 33 -11.84 2.28 -0.55
CA ALA A 33 -11.79 1.23 0.46
C ALA A 33 -10.95 1.67 1.69
N LEU A 34 -9.81 2.32 1.46
CA LEU A 34 -8.97 2.91 2.50
C LEU A 34 -9.75 3.97 3.31
N ASP A 35 -10.37 4.93 2.62
CA ASP A 35 -11.14 6.02 3.22
C ASP A 35 -12.30 5.50 4.06
N PHE A 36 -13.06 4.54 3.53
CA PHE A 36 -14.24 4.03 4.22
C PHE A 36 -13.86 3.09 5.37
N ILE A 37 -13.06 2.05 5.11
CA ILE A 37 -12.86 0.96 6.08
C ILE A 37 -11.86 1.38 7.16
N VAL A 38 -10.72 1.96 6.75
CA VAL A 38 -9.65 2.31 7.68
C VAL A 38 -9.93 3.68 8.28
N ILE A 39 -10.16 4.71 7.47
CA ILE A 39 -10.21 6.09 8.01
C ILE A 39 -11.54 6.40 8.70
N GLN A 40 -12.67 6.10 8.04
CA GLN A 40 -14.00 6.39 8.59
C GLN A 40 -14.44 5.37 9.63
N GLU A 41 -14.40 4.07 9.29
CA GLU A 41 -14.86 2.99 10.17
C GLU A 41 -13.83 2.57 11.22
N LYS A 42 -12.57 3.01 11.10
CA LYS A 42 -11.46 2.68 12.01
C LYS A 42 -11.24 1.19 12.17
N LYS A 43 -11.41 0.43 11.08
CA LYS A 43 -11.26 -1.02 11.04
C LYS A 43 -10.01 -1.42 10.28
N ALA A 44 -9.39 -2.50 10.72
CA ALA A 44 -8.34 -3.14 9.96
C ALA A 44 -8.89 -3.71 8.65
N PHE A 45 -8.05 -3.75 7.62
CA PHE A 45 -8.45 -4.06 6.27
C PHE A 45 -7.40 -4.87 5.51
N ASN A 46 -7.75 -6.06 5.01
CA ASN A 46 -6.86 -6.86 4.18
C ASN A 46 -7.05 -6.49 2.70
N VAL A 47 -6.05 -5.83 2.12
CA VAL A 47 -6.02 -5.34 0.73
C VAL A 47 -6.14 -6.50 -0.25
N SER A 48 -5.55 -7.66 0.06
CA SER A 48 -5.61 -8.88 -0.76
C SER A 48 -7.00 -9.50 -0.86
N LYS A 49 -7.97 -9.03 -0.08
CA LYS A 49 -9.37 -9.48 -0.16
C LYS A 49 -10.24 -8.60 -1.07
N LEU A 50 -9.70 -7.53 -1.62
CA LEU A 50 -10.40 -6.72 -2.63
C LEU A 50 -10.57 -7.52 -3.92
N SER A 51 -11.77 -7.50 -4.49
CA SER A 51 -12.09 -8.27 -5.71
C SER A 51 -11.30 -7.86 -6.96
N PHE A 52 -10.70 -6.66 -6.95
CA PHE A 52 -9.88 -6.13 -8.05
C PHE A 52 -8.36 -6.19 -7.76
N VAL A 53 -7.97 -6.79 -6.62
CA VAL A 53 -6.57 -6.99 -6.25
C VAL A 53 -6.19 -8.44 -6.48
N GLU A 54 -5.22 -8.68 -7.35
CA GLU A 54 -4.59 -9.97 -7.55
C GLU A 54 -3.31 -10.05 -6.70
N SER A 55 -3.25 -11.01 -5.78
CA SER A 55 -2.06 -11.21 -4.93
C SER A 55 -1.10 -12.17 -5.62
N ARG A 56 0.12 -11.72 -5.95
CA ARG A 56 1.12 -12.55 -6.64
C ARG A 56 1.84 -13.50 -5.69
N ASN A 57 2.35 -12.98 -4.58
CA ASN A 57 3.22 -13.71 -3.65
C ASN A 57 3.07 -13.29 -2.18
N CYS A 58 2.19 -12.34 -1.86
CA CYS A 58 2.00 -11.88 -0.49
C CYS A 58 0.56 -11.42 -0.21
N GLU A 59 0.24 -11.29 1.07
CA GLU A 59 -0.94 -10.63 1.60
C GLU A 59 -0.56 -9.35 2.35
N LEU A 60 -1.39 -8.31 2.27
CA LEU A 60 -1.19 -7.04 2.98
C LEU A 60 -2.45 -6.64 3.74
N SER A 61 -2.31 -6.39 5.04
CA SER A 61 -3.36 -5.82 5.88
C SER A 61 -2.96 -4.46 6.44
N LEU A 62 -3.89 -3.52 6.48
CA LEU A 62 -3.75 -2.18 7.02
C LEU A 62 -4.36 -2.12 8.42
N HIS A 63 -3.62 -1.65 9.40
CA HIS A 63 -4.00 -1.62 10.82
C HIS A 63 -3.73 -0.24 11.41
N ILE A 64 -4.75 0.36 12.03
CA ILE A 64 -4.54 1.56 12.83
C ILE A 64 -3.73 1.19 14.07
N ASN A 65 -2.75 2.02 14.38
CA ASN A 65 -1.88 1.94 15.53
C ASN A 65 -1.68 3.33 16.15
N ASP A 66 -1.09 3.39 17.35
CA ASP A 66 -0.82 4.67 18.03
C ASP A 66 0.39 5.41 17.43
N GLU A 67 1.25 4.71 16.69
CA GLU A 67 2.45 5.22 16.04
C GLU A 67 2.57 4.70 14.59
N ASP A 68 3.27 5.46 13.74
CA ASP A 68 3.61 5.07 12.37
C ASP A 68 4.79 4.08 12.40
N ILE A 69 4.46 2.78 12.49
CA ILE A 69 5.44 1.69 12.51
C ILE A 69 5.88 1.29 11.10
N GLY A 70 5.03 1.51 10.08
CA GLY A 70 5.28 1.07 8.71
C GLY A 70 4.90 -0.39 8.49
N ILE A 71 5.52 -1.04 7.51
CA ILE A 71 5.24 -2.44 7.17
C ILE A 71 6.07 -3.41 8.00
N GLN A 72 5.39 -4.40 8.58
CA GLN A 72 5.98 -5.51 9.33
C GLN A 72 5.58 -6.86 8.74
N THR A 73 6.44 -7.86 8.94
CA THR A 73 6.17 -9.27 8.61
C THR A 73 7.02 -10.19 9.50
N LEU A 74 6.61 -11.46 9.59
CA LEU A 74 7.39 -12.53 10.23
C LEU A 74 7.77 -13.65 9.26
N ASP A 75 7.19 -13.67 8.07
CA ASP A 75 7.28 -14.79 7.13
C ASP A 75 7.50 -14.36 5.67
N ASN A 76 7.63 -13.06 5.38
CA ASN A 76 7.73 -12.48 4.03
C ASN A 76 6.56 -12.84 3.10
N HIS A 77 5.44 -13.31 3.65
CA HIS A 77 4.22 -13.64 2.92
C HIS A 77 3.02 -12.84 3.44
N LYS A 78 2.92 -12.60 4.74
CA LYS A 78 1.87 -11.80 5.38
C LYS A 78 2.46 -10.52 5.92
N PHE A 79 1.99 -9.40 5.41
CA PHE A 79 2.45 -8.06 5.76
C PHE A 79 1.36 -7.28 6.47
N PHE A 80 1.78 -6.49 7.44
CA PHE A 80 0.93 -5.61 8.23
C PHE A 80 1.49 -4.21 8.15
N CYS A 81 0.76 -3.30 7.50
CA CYS A 81 1.05 -1.87 7.55
C CYS A 81 0.36 -1.29 8.79
N CYS A 82 1.16 -0.95 9.79
CA CYS A 82 0.71 -0.45 11.08
C CYS A 82 1.02 1.04 11.17
N MET A 83 -0.02 1.88 11.12
CA MET A 83 0.14 3.33 11.09
C MET A 83 -0.93 4.05 11.90
N THR A 84 -0.65 5.29 12.27
CA THR A 84 -1.65 6.20 12.82
C THR A 84 -2.76 6.47 11.82
N LEU A 85 -3.91 6.92 12.33
CA LEU A 85 -5.00 7.39 11.49
C LEU A 85 -4.57 8.57 10.59
N GLU A 86 -3.66 9.43 11.06
CA GLU A 86 -3.12 10.52 10.26
C GLU A 86 -2.22 10.01 9.13
N GLY A 87 -1.36 9.03 9.41
CA GLY A 87 -0.56 8.34 8.39
C GLY A 87 -1.42 7.77 7.25
N PHE A 88 -2.53 7.11 7.58
CA PHE A 88 -3.46 6.62 6.54
C PHE A 88 -4.17 7.74 5.77
N LYS A 89 -4.50 8.87 6.41
CA LYS A 89 -5.02 10.04 5.69
C LYS A 89 -3.99 10.58 4.70
N SER A 90 -2.72 10.67 5.11
CA SER A 90 -1.63 11.07 4.23
C SER A 90 -1.46 10.10 3.05
N ILE A 91 -1.51 8.79 3.28
CA ILE A 91 -1.54 7.79 2.19
C ILE A 91 -2.69 8.09 1.22
N SER A 92 -3.89 8.31 1.75
CA SER A 92 -5.08 8.57 0.94
C SER A 92 -4.96 9.84 0.09
N GLU A 93 -4.37 10.91 0.64
CA GLU A 93 -4.07 12.14 -0.09
C GLU A 93 -3.02 11.92 -1.20
N MET A 94 -1.99 11.12 -0.93
CA MET A 94 -0.97 10.78 -1.93
C MET A 94 -1.55 9.98 -3.12
N LEU A 95 -2.68 9.30 -2.94
CA LEU A 95 -3.36 8.57 -4.02
C LEU A 95 -4.16 9.48 -4.96
N VAL A 96 -4.48 10.72 -4.57
CA VAL A 96 -5.36 11.63 -5.35
C VAL A 96 -4.92 11.78 -6.81
N PRO A 97 -3.64 12.03 -7.14
CA PRO A 97 -3.20 12.19 -8.54
C PRO A 97 -3.50 10.98 -9.44
N TYR A 98 -3.60 9.78 -8.85
CA TYR A 98 -3.90 8.52 -9.54
C TYR A 98 -5.40 8.30 -9.74
N THR A 99 -6.24 9.09 -9.07
CA THR A 99 -7.71 9.04 -9.17
C THR A 99 -8.30 10.07 -10.13
N GLU A 100 -7.55 11.12 -10.44
CA GLU A 100 -8.00 12.20 -11.34
C GLU A 100 -7.67 11.94 -12.81
N ARG A 101 -6.62 11.16 -13.07
CA ARG A 101 -6.18 10.77 -14.42
C ARG A 101 -5.30 9.53 -14.37
N GLU A 102 -5.22 8.84 -15.51
CA GLU A 102 -4.26 7.75 -15.71
C GLU A 102 -2.81 8.26 -15.57
N THR A 103 -2.16 7.88 -14.48
CA THR A 103 -0.78 8.28 -14.16
C THR A 103 0.07 7.02 -14.05
N LYS A 104 1.25 7.00 -14.69
CA LYS A 104 2.16 5.84 -14.66
C LYS A 104 3.32 5.97 -13.68
N GLY A 105 3.58 7.16 -13.15
CA GLY A 105 4.61 7.40 -12.14
C GLY A 105 4.32 6.67 -10.84
N TYR A 106 5.32 6.50 -9.98
CA TYR A 106 5.16 5.82 -8.71
C TYR A 106 5.18 6.80 -7.53
N LYS A 107 4.73 6.31 -6.37
CA LYS A 107 4.76 7.03 -5.11
C LYS A 107 5.01 6.07 -3.96
N ILE A 108 6.01 6.36 -3.14
CA ILE A 108 6.14 5.75 -1.81
C ILE A 108 5.04 6.37 -0.94
N LEU A 109 4.23 5.52 -0.32
CA LEU A 109 2.97 5.90 0.33
C LEU A 109 3.17 6.41 1.76
N TYR A 110 4.30 6.12 2.39
CA TYR A 110 4.68 6.68 3.68
C TYR A 110 6.16 7.04 3.72
N ASP A 111 6.55 7.76 4.77
CA ASP A 111 7.93 8.15 5.04
C ASP A 111 8.29 7.67 6.45
N VAL A 112 8.58 6.38 6.57
CA VAL A 112 8.92 5.71 7.83
C VAL A 112 10.23 4.96 7.60
N ASP A 113 11.22 5.20 8.45
CA ASP A 113 12.54 4.59 8.38
C ASP A 113 12.49 3.09 8.74
N THR A 114 12.08 2.29 7.76
CA THR A 114 11.85 0.84 7.88
C THR A 114 12.44 0.11 6.68
N PRO A 115 12.86 -1.16 6.83
CA PRO A 115 13.49 -1.91 5.74
C PRO A 115 12.51 -2.32 4.62
N ILE A 116 11.21 -2.04 4.76
CA ILE A 116 10.19 -2.42 3.79
C ILE A 116 9.37 -1.18 3.43
N ASP A 117 9.46 -0.75 2.19
CA ASP A 117 8.65 0.35 1.66
C ASP A 117 7.25 -0.11 1.24
N PHE A 118 6.30 0.82 1.31
CA PHE A 118 4.99 0.66 0.67
C PHE A 118 4.88 1.54 -0.56
N LEU A 119 4.84 0.91 -1.73
CA LEU A 119 4.91 1.59 -3.01
C LEU A 119 3.60 1.45 -3.80
N PHE A 120 3.14 2.56 -4.37
CA PHE A 120 2.09 2.58 -5.39
C PHE A 120 2.73 2.86 -6.75
N ALA A 121 2.74 1.89 -7.65
CA ALA A 121 3.44 1.95 -8.93
C ALA A 121 2.54 1.43 -10.08
N PRO A 122 1.52 2.20 -10.50
CA PRO A 122 0.55 1.77 -11.53
C PRO A 122 1.21 1.32 -12.83
N GLY A 123 2.33 1.95 -13.23
CA GLY A 123 3.11 1.58 -14.42
C GLY A 123 4.00 0.33 -14.26
N GLY A 124 4.13 -0.22 -13.05
CA GLY A 124 4.96 -1.40 -12.77
C GLY A 124 6.46 -1.13 -12.55
N THR A 125 6.88 0.12 -12.69
CA THR A 125 8.28 0.58 -12.58
C THR A 125 8.44 1.64 -11.49
N TRP A 126 9.60 1.69 -10.84
CA TRP A 126 10.00 2.68 -9.84
C TRP A 126 11.49 3.00 -9.91
#